data_AF-A0A6L7II27-F1
#
_entry.id   AF-A0A6L7II27-F1
#
_cell.length_a   1.000
_cell.length_b   1.000
_cell.length_c   1.000
_cell.angle_alpha   90.00
_cell.angle_beta   90.00
_cell.angle_gamma   90.00
#
_symmetry.space_group_name_H-M   'P 1'
#
loop_
_entity.id
_entity.type
_entity.pdbx_description
1 polymer ?
#
loop_
_entity_poly.entity_id
_entity_poly.type
_entity_poly.pdbx_seq_one_letter_code
_entity_poly.pdbx_strand_id
1 'polypeptide(L)'
;MKRLFIVGIISVFITSCATEKLNLSPLSDSASGSNSEGSKGVGINITENINASEITNLISSFPRFSNSALNEEVTVLKYTLQNYLYAVESGNVSGKSKAIKNLEKSYKSIQKLRRFLKKDDDEVLNRYLVRLKTNISVIEDSVNGKK
;
A
#
# COMPACT_ATOMS: atom_id res chain seq x y z
N MET A 1 16.11 -34.15 -40.19
CA MET A 1 16.46 -35.36 -39.40
C MET A 1 16.18 -35.03 -37.93
N LYS A 2 15.23 -35.69 -37.22
CA LYS A 2 15.46 -36.84 -36.31
C LYS A 2 16.70 -36.63 -35.41
N ARG A 3 16.68 -36.62 -34.06
CA ARG A 3 15.82 -37.17 -32.96
C ARG A 3 15.32 -36.03 -32.02
N LEU A 4 14.31 -36.07 -31.15
CA LEU A 4 13.20 -36.99 -30.77
C LEU A 4 13.53 -38.42 -30.26
N PHE A 5 13.18 -38.85 -29.04
CA PHE A 5 12.50 -38.23 -27.87
C PHE A 5 13.47 -38.15 -26.64
N ILE A 6 13.21 -38.29 -25.32
CA ILE A 6 12.18 -38.84 -24.39
C ILE A 6 12.28 -37.98 -23.09
N VAL A 7 11.26 -37.24 -22.62
CA VAL A 7 10.08 -37.59 -21.77
C VAL A 7 10.40 -38.12 -20.36
N GLY A 8 10.19 -37.28 -19.33
CA GLY A 8 10.12 -37.67 -17.92
C GLY A 8 8.93 -36.98 -17.25
N ILE A 9 7.81 -37.71 -17.10
CA ILE A 9 6.55 -37.19 -16.54
C ILE A 9 6.38 -37.70 -15.10
N ILE A 10 6.25 -36.77 -14.16
CA ILE A 10 5.57 -36.80 -12.84
C ILE A 10 5.73 -35.34 -12.34
N SER A 11 4.77 -34.41 -12.32
CA SER A 11 3.30 -34.41 -12.38
C SER A 11 2.60 -34.42 -11.00
N VAL A 12 1.86 -33.32 -10.79
CA VAL A 12 0.79 -33.04 -9.80
C VAL A 12 1.16 -32.77 -8.32
N PHE A 13 0.36 -31.87 -7.72
CA PHE A 13 0.24 -31.51 -6.29
C PHE A 13 1.37 -30.63 -5.71
N ILE A 14 1.11 -29.53 -4.98
CA ILE A 14 -0.17 -28.85 -4.68
C ILE A 14 0.02 -27.33 -4.60
N THR A 15 -0.99 -26.57 -5.03
CA THR A 15 -1.10 -25.13 -4.77
C THR A 15 -1.53 -24.89 -3.33
N SER A 16 -0.59 -24.60 -2.43
CA SER A 16 -0.89 -24.17 -1.06
C SER A 16 -1.43 -22.74 -1.03
N CYS A 17 -2.68 -22.56 -1.48
CA CYS A 17 -3.50 -21.42 -1.11
C CYS A 17 -3.84 -21.55 0.38
N ALA A 18 -2.92 -21.10 1.24
CA ALA A 18 -3.19 -20.91 2.65
C ALA A 18 -4.16 -19.75 2.83
N THR A 19 -5.46 -20.00 2.64
CA THR A 19 -6.52 -19.08 3.04
C THR A 19 -6.58 -19.07 4.55
N GLU A 20 -5.77 -18.23 5.18
CA GLU A 20 -5.77 -18.03 6.61
C GLU A 20 -7.17 -17.57 7.07
N LYS A 21 -7.90 -18.48 7.73
CA LYS A 21 -9.17 -18.13 8.36
C LYS A 21 -8.87 -17.16 9.49
N LEU A 22 -9.17 -15.89 9.25
CA LEU A 22 -9.35 -14.91 10.31
C LEU A 22 -10.50 -15.36 11.22
N ASN A 23 -10.15 -16.12 12.26
CA ASN A 23 -10.99 -16.32 13.45
C ASN A 23 -11.03 -15.01 14.24
N LEU A 24 -11.71 -14.00 13.67
CA LEU A 24 -12.26 -12.92 14.45
C LEU A 24 -13.40 -13.51 15.28
N SER A 25 -13.18 -13.65 16.59
CA SER A 25 -14.22 -14.07 17.53
C SER A 25 -15.48 -13.23 17.33
N PRO A 26 -16.69 -13.81 17.39
CA PRO A 26 -17.91 -13.03 17.29
C PRO A 26 -18.01 -12.09 18.49
N LEU A 27 -17.75 -10.80 18.27
CA LEU A 27 -18.12 -9.73 19.18
C LEU A 27 -19.65 -9.55 19.08
N SER A 28 -20.36 -10.45 19.75
CA SER A 28 -21.82 -10.42 19.86
C SER A 28 -22.28 -9.22 20.68
N ASP A 29 -22.56 -8.15 19.95
CA ASP A 29 -23.82 -7.40 19.96
C ASP A 29 -24.29 -6.75 21.28
N SER A 30 -24.46 -5.43 21.21
CA SER A 30 -25.56 -4.72 21.90
C SER A 30 -25.79 -3.34 21.28
N ALA A 31 -26.31 -3.30 20.05
CA ALA A 31 -26.61 -2.04 19.34
C ALA A 31 -27.88 -2.08 18.45
N SER A 32 -29.02 -2.46 19.03
CA SER A 32 -30.33 -2.41 18.37
C SER A 32 -30.77 -0.96 18.06
N GLY A 33 -30.93 -0.59 16.78
CA GLY A 33 -31.02 0.84 16.42
C GLY A 33 -31.60 1.26 15.05
N SER A 34 -32.64 0.58 14.54
CA SER A 34 -33.52 1.04 13.44
C SER A 34 -32.94 1.16 12.01
N ASN A 35 -33.85 1.26 11.03
CA ASN A 35 -33.59 1.31 9.59
C ASN A 35 -33.37 2.74 9.08
N SER A 36 -32.42 2.91 8.17
CA SER A 36 -32.43 3.95 7.13
C SER A 36 -31.70 3.44 5.89
N GLU A 37 -32.35 3.43 4.73
CA GLU A 37 -31.64 3.30 3.46
C GLU A 37 -30.87 4.59 3.17
N GLY A 38 -29.58 4.47 2.91
CA GLY A 38 -28.69 5.58 2.64
C GLY A 38 -27.30 5.06 2.31
N SER A 39 -26.61 5.73 1.40
CA SER A 39 -25.27 5.33 0.95
C SER A 39 -24.26 5.46 2.10
N LYS A 40 -24.08 4.37 2.86
CA LYS A 40 -23.06 4.26 3.89
C LYS A 40 -21.69 4.10 3.23
N GLY A 41 -21.14 5.23 2.76
CA GLY A 41 -19.70 5.34 2.54
C GLY A 41 -19.01 4.90 3.84
N VAL A 42 -18.15 3.89 3.75
CA VAL A 42 -17.50 3.31 4.93
C VAL A 42 -16.56 4.36 5.51
N GLY A 43 -16.94 4.95 6.64
CA GLY A 43 -16.10 5.85 7.41
C GLY A 43 -14.92 5.09 7.99
N ILE A 44 -13.86 4.94 7.21
CA ILE A 44 -12.61 4.32 7.64
C ILE A 44 -11.90 5.35 8.52
N ASN A 45 -12.10 5.25 9.83
CA ASN A 45 -11.33 5.98 10.83
C ASN A 45 -9.85 5.60 10.66
N ILE A 46 -9.07 6.48 10.04
CA ILE A 46 -7.65 6.22 9.73
C ILE A 46 -6.81 6.13 11.01
N THR A 47 -7.28 6.73 12.11
CA THR A 47 -6.68 6.63 13.44
C THR A 47 -6.63 5.19 13.97
N GLU A 48 -7.56 4.33 13.53
CA GLU A 48 -7.62 2.90 13.86
C GLU A 48 -7.05 2.01 12.75
N ASN A 49 -6.74 2.56 11.57
CA ASN A 49 -6.24 1.79 10.44
C ASN A 49 -4.72 1.58 10.54
N ILE A 50 -4.32 0.37 10.91
CA ILE A 50 -2.92 -0.05 11.07
C ILE A 50 -2.02 0.33 9.87
N ASN A 51 -2.57 0.36 8.65
CA ASN A 51 -1.82 0.68 7.43
C ASN A 51 -1.51 2.18 7.32
N ALA A 52 -2.41 3.03 7.82
CA ALA A 52 -2.22 4.47 7.86
C ALA A 52 -1.26 4.88 8.99
N SER A 53 -1.32 4.19 10.14
CA SER A 53 -0.32 4.30 11.20
C SER A 53 1.07 3.90 10.71
N GLU A 54 1.18 2.78 9.99
CA GLU A 54 2.42 2.31 9.35
C GLU A 54 2.95 3.31 8.30
N ILE A 55 2.08 3.88 7.43
CA ILE A 55 2.49 4.97 6.52
C ILE A 55 3.03 6.18 7.31
N THR A 56 2.38 6.56 8.41
CA THR A 56 2.79 7.69 9.26
C THR A 56 4.15 7.42 9.94
N ASN A 57 4.37 6.18 10.40
CA ASN A 57 5.65 5.72 10.93
C ASN A 57 6.74 5.74 9.85
N LEU A 58 6.45 5.28 8.63
CA LEU A 58 7.37 5.29 7.49
C LEU A 58 7.72 6.72 7.03
N ILE A 59 6.77 7.65 7.04
CA ILE A 59 7.02 9.08 6.78
C ILE A 59 7.99 9.65 7.82
N SER A 60 7.75 9.35 9.09
CA SER A 60 8.53 9.89 10.22
C SER A 60 9.95 9.31 10.24
N SER A 61 10.10 8.01 9.99
CA SER A 61 11.38 7.28 10.03
C SER A 61 12.15 7.25 8.70
N PHE A 62 11.57 7.73 7.59
CA PHE A 62 12.22 7.68 6.26
C PHE A 62 13.63 8.31 6.30
N PRO A 63 14.69 7.54 5.95
CA PRO A 63 16.07 8.00 6.08
C PRO A 63 16.42 9.08 5.06
N ARG A 64 17.52 9.79 5.36
CA ARG A 64 18.15 10.75 4.45
C ARG A 64 19.30 10.05 3.71
N PHE A 65 19.35 10.23 2.39
CA PHE A 65 20.36 9.63 1.52
C PHE A 65 21.46 10.62 1.16
N SER A 66 22.54 10.11 0.56
CA SER A 66 23.65 10.88 0.00
C SER A 66 23.23 11.84 -1.14
N ASN A 67 22.19 11.51 -1.91
CA ASN A 67 21.71 12.31 -3.03
C ASN A 67 20.70 13.40 -2.60
N SER A 68 21.00 14.68 -2.82
CA SER A 68 20.14 15.82 -2.45
C SER A 68 18.79 15.84 -3.16
N ALA A 69 18.77 15.75 -4.49
CA ALA A 69 17.55 15.73 -5.29
C ALA A 69 16.61 14.57 -4.95
N LEU A 70 17.17 13.41 -4.54
CA LEU A 70 16.39 12.32 -3.98
C LEU A 70 15.73 12.70 -2.65
N ASN A 71 16.43 13.38 -1.74
CA ASN A 71 15.86 13.82 -0.46
C ASN A 71 14.74 14.87 -0.67
N GLU A 72 14.87 15.73 -1.68
CA GLU A 72 13.84 16.69 -2.08
C GLU A 72 12.59 15.97 -2.60
N GLU A 73 12.74 15.01 -3.52
CA GLU A 73 11.61 14.20 -4.02
C GLU A 73 11.02 13.29 -2.93
N VAL A 74 11.83 12.77 -2.00
CA VAL A 74 11.34 12.07 -0.79
C VAL A 74 10.52 13.01 0.11
N THR A 75 10.84 14.31 0.15
CA THR A 75 10.03 15.30 0.88
C THR A 75 8.69 15.54 0.19
N VAL A 76 8.68 15.58 -1.15
CA VAL A 76 7.44 15.60 -1.95
C VAL A 76 6.60 14.33 -1.75
N LEU A 77 7.24 13.15 -1.67
CA LEU A 77 6.59 11.88 -1.33
C LEU A 77 5.91 11.96 0.05
N LYS A 78 6.66 12.34 1.10
CA LYS A 78 6.13 12.49 2.48
C LYS A 78 4.90 13.40 2.52
N TYR A 79 5.01 14.59 1.94
CA TYR A 79 3.89 15.54 1.89
C TYR A 79 2.69 14.99 1.11
N THR A 80 2.92 14.29 -0.01
CA THR A 80 1.83 13.71 -0.80
C THR A 80 1.14 12.54 -0.06
N LEU A 81 1.88 11.76 0.74
CA LEU A 81 1.31 10.72 1.60
C LEU A 81 0.44 11.30 2.71
N GLN A 82 0.88 12.41 3.35
CA GLN A 82 0.06 13.12 4.35
C GLN A 82 -1.25 13.62 3.74
N ASN A 83 -1.19 14.23 2.55
CA ASN A 83 -2.38 14.64 1.80
C ASN A 83 -3.27 13.46 1.39
N TYR A 84 -2.69 12.29 1.09
CA TYR A 84 -3.44 11.07 0.78
C TYR A 84 -4.23 10.59 2.00
N LEU A 85 -3.57 10.43 3.17
CA LEU A 85 -4.24 9.99 4.40
C LEU A 85 -5.35 10.97 4.82
N TYR A 86 -5.08 12.28 4.81
CA TYR A 86 -6.09 13.30 5.09
C TYR A 86 -7.28 13.24 4.12
N ALA A 87 -7.04 13.00 2.82
CA ALA A 87 -8.10 12.91 1.82
C ALA A 87 -8.92 11.60 1.90
N VAL A 88 -8.36 10.52 2.46
CA VAL A 88 -9.11 9.30 2.78
C VAL A 88 -9.99 9.53 4.01
N GLU A 89 -9.41 10.03 5.11
CA GLU A 89 -10.11 10.30 6.38
C GLU A 89 -11.29 11.27 6.18
N SER A 90 -11.09 12.35 5.42
CA SER A 90 -12.13 13.34 5.11
C SER A 90 -13.13 12.90 4.01
N GLY A 91 -13.06 11.65 3.52
CA GLY A 91 -13.91 11.15 2.43
C GLY A 91 -13.72 11.88 1.09
N ASN A 92 -12.66 12.67 0.94
CA ASN A 92 -12.43 13.58 -0.18
C ASN A 92 -11.89 12.82 -1.41
N VAL A 93 -12.80 12.17 -2.15
CA VAL A 93 -12.51 11.38 -3.36
C VAL A 93 -11.64 12.13 -4.38
N SER A 94 -11.89 13.44 -4.57
CA SER A 94 -11.11 14.28 -5.50
C SER A 94 -9.68 14.51 -5.01
N GLY A 95 -9.53 14.84 -3.72
CA GLY A 95 -8.23 14.92 -3.04
C GLY A 95 -7.47 13.61 -3.10
N LYS A 96 -8.14 12.47 -2.84
CA LYS A 96 -7.57 11.12 -2.90
C LYS A 96 -7.04 10.80 -4.31
N SER A 97 -7.85 11.04 -5.35
CA SER A 97 -7.45 10.84 -6.76
C SER A 97 -6.26 11.72 -7.15
N LYS A 98 -6.23 12.98 -6.70
CA LYS A 98 -5.12 13.91 -6.93
C LYS A 98 -3.84 13.46 -6.21
N ALA A 99 -3.96 12.98 -4.96
CA ALA A 99 -2.84 12.48 -4.17
C ALA A 99 -2.23 11.21 -4.79
N ILE A 100 -3.04 10.21 -5.15
CA ILE A 100 -2.58 8.98 -5.85
C ILE A 100 -1.79 9.33 -7.13
N LYS A 101 -2.33 10.23 -7.98
CA LYS A 101 -1.67 10.69 -9.22
C LYS A 101 -0.35 11.43 -8.96
N ASN A 102 -0.17 12.03 -7.79
CA ASN A 102 1.09 12.68 -7.40
C ASN A 102 2.07 11.70 -6.76
N LEU A 103 1.59 10.72 -5.98
CA LEU A 103 2.41 9.60 -5.48
C LEU A 103 3.05 8.86 -6.65
N GLU A 104 2.27 8.50 -7.68
CA GLU A 104 2.79 7.89 -8.91
C GLU A 104 3.94 8.66 -9.54
N LYS A 105 3.83 10.00 -9.63
CA LYS A 105 4.90 10.85 -10.19
C LYS A 105 6.15 10.79 -9.30
N SER A 106 5.98 10.92 -7.99
CA SER A 106 7.07 10.88 -7.03
C SER A 106 7.80 9.53 -7.03
N TYR A 107 7.06 8.41 -7.03
CA TYR A 107 7.65 7.07 -7.24
C TYR A 107 8.46 7.01 -8.56
N LYS A 108 7.92 7.54 -9.68
CA LYS A 108 8.59 7.54 -10.99
C LYS A 108 9.84 8.44 -11.02
N SER A 109 9.87 9.56 -10.29
CA SER A 109 11.07 10.38 -10.08
C SER A 109 12.12 9.64 -9.25
N ILE A 110 11.70 9.03 -8.12
CA ILE A 110 12.58 8.27 -7.24
C ILE A 110 13.22 7.08 -7.98
N GLN A 111 12.49 6.38 -8.87
CA GLN A 111 13.07 5.32 -9.71
C GLN A 111 14.13 5.81 -10.73
N LYS A 112 14.20 7.13 -11.02
CA LYS A 112 15.29 7.73 -11.80
C LYS A 112 16.47 8.09 -10.89
N LEU A 113 16.19 8.74 -9.76
CA LEU A 113 17.19 9.29 -8.83
C LEU A 113 17.94 8.20 -8.05
N ARG A 114 17.28 7.08 -7.71
CA ARG A 114 17.88 5.95 -6.98
C ARG A 114 19.09 5.32 -7.67
N ARG A 115 19.19 5.47 -9.00
CA ARG A 115 20.29 4.94 -9.83
C ARG A 115 21.68 5.48 -9.46
N PHE A 116 21.74 6.55 -8.68
CA PHE A 116 22.97 7.18 -8.21
C PHE A 116 23.31 6.83 -6.74
N LEU A 117 22.54 5.93 -6.11
CA LEU A 117 22.81 5.45 -4.76
C LEU A 117 23.84 4.30 -4.76
N LYS A 118 24.45 4.09 -3.58
CA LYS A 118 25.12 2.82 -3.27
C LYS A 118 24.07 1.71 -3.11
N LYS A 119 24.47 0.45 -3.29
CA LYS A 119 23.57 -0.72 -3.20
C LYS A 119 22.78 -0.75 -1.89
N ASP A 120 23.44 -0.48 -0.76
CA ASP A 120 22.81 -0.58 0.56
C ASP A 120 21.80 0.54 0.81
N ASP A 121 22.14 1.79 0.40
CA ASP A 121 21.21 2.93 0.34
C ASP A 121 19.98 2.57 -0.54
N ASP A 122 20.21 1.96 -1.70
CA ASP A 122 19.15 1.58 -2.65
C ASP A 122 18.22 0.48 -2.12
N GLU A 123 18.76 -0.54 -1.44
CA GLU A 123 17.97 -1.59 -0.78
C GLU A 123 17.13 -1.03 0.38
N VAL A 124 17.68 -0.10 1.16
CA VAL A 124 16.94 0.62 2.22
C VAL A 124 15.81 1.44 1.61
N LEU A 125 16.09 2.26 0.58
CA LEU A 125 15.07 3.02 -0.14
C LEU A 125 13.97 2.10 -0.68
N ASN A 126 14.35 1.01 -1.34
CA ASN A 126 13.41 0.04 -1.92
C ASN A 126 12.46 -0.54 -0.86
N ARG A 127 12.98 -0.85 0.33
CA ARG A 127 12.21 -1.38 1.46
C ARG A 127 11.11 -0.41 1.92
N TYR A 128 11.43 0.89 2.04
CA TYR A 128 10.45 1.92 2.39
C TYR A 128 9.40 2.10 1.29
N LEU A 129 9.82 2.17 0.02
CA LEU A 129 8.90 2.32 -1.12
C LEU A 129 7.94 1.13 -1.27
N VAL A 130 8.41 -0.09 -1.04
CA VAL A 130 7.56 -1.30 -1.07
C VAL A 130 6.57 -1.28 0.09
N ARG A 131 7.01 -1.03 1.33
CA ARG A 131 6.10 -0.95 2.50
C ARG A 131 5.02 0.11 2.27
N LEU A 132 5.39 1.32 1.84
CA LEU A 132 4.43 2.38 1.52
C LEU A 132 3.42 1.95 0.46
N LYS A 133 3.88 1.38 -0.68
CA LYS A 133 3.00 0.93 -1.76
C LYS A 133 2.00 -0.13 -1.28
N THR A 134 2.46 -1.11 -0.49
CA THR A 134 1.59 -2.17 0.05
C THR A 134 0.49 -1.59 0.94
N ASN A 135 0.85 -0.73 1.89
CA ASN A 135 -0.12 -0.12 2.80
C ASN A 135 -1.13 0.78 2.05
N ILE A 136 -0.69 1.52 1.03
CA ILE A 136 -1.60 2.29 0.16
C ILE A 136 -2.58 1.35 -0.58
N SER A 137 -2.13 0.20 -1.08
CA SER A 137 -3.03 -0.75 -1.76
C SER A 137 -4.10 -1.27 -0.80
N VAL A 138 -3.72 -1.69 0.41
CA VAL A 138 -4.67 -2.21 1.42
C VAL A 138 -5.70 -1.14 1.80
N ILE A 139 -5.30 0.12 1.92
CA ILE A 139 -6.24 1.23 2.14
C ILE A 139 -7.13 1.43 0.91
N GLU A 140 -6.58 1.46 -0.32
CA GLU A 140 -7.39 1.63 -1.53
C GLU A 140 -8.40 0.51 -1.75
N ASP A 141 -8.02 -0.75 -1.56
CA ASP A 141 -8.93 -1.88 -1.76
C ASP A 141 -10.06 -1.87 -0.71
N SER A 142 -9.75 -1.49 0.54
CA SER A 142 -10.73 -1.25 1.61
C SER A 142 -11.68 -0.07 1.33
N VAL A 143 -11.14 1.10 0.95
CA VAL A 143 -11.92 2.32 0.62
C VAL A 143 -12.80 2.12 -0.60
N ASN A 144 -12.32 1.41 -1.61
CA ASN A 144 -13.02 1.20 -2.88
C ASN A 144 -13.94 -0.04 -2.86
N GLY A 145 -14.16 -0.65 -1.69
CA GLY A 145 -15.12 -1.75 -1.50
C GLY A 145 -14.73 -3.10 -2.11
N LYS A 146 -13.45 -3.31 -2.40
CA LYS A 146 -12.95 -4.58 -2.96
C LYS A 146 -12.60 -5.55 -1.82
N LYS A 147 -13.49 -6.51 -1.61
CA LYS A 147 -13.27 -7.72 -0.82
C LYS A 147 -13.22 -8.94 -1.74
#